data_AF-A0A5N6UWP3-F1
#
_entry.id   AF-A0A5N6UWP3-F1
#
_cell.length_a   1.000
_cell.length_b   1.000
_cell.length_c   1.000
_cell.angle_alpha   90.00
_cell.angle_beta   90.00
_cell.angle_gamma   90.00
#
_symmetry.space_group_name_H-M   'P 1'
#
loop_
_entity.id
_entity.type
_entity.pdbx_description
1 polymer ?
#
loop_
_entity_poly.entity_id
_entity_poly.type
_entity_poly.pdbx_seq_one_letter_code
_entity_poly.pdbx_strand_id
1 'polypeptide(L)'
;MKYTVDFIRTGFKPNTRGDFIQDSFTIPEELLEELPDSISFNIEIKYTRLHEAIDAGVAPVAIEINTFIDKALDKHFSCGNKKRTIILFSFIPDICKLLAIKQQMYPVVFTTNAGKPPVTDREMKAASIQSAV
;
A
#
# COMPACT_ATOMS: atom_id res chain seq x y z
N MET A 1 9.69 12.10 17.79
CA MET A 1 9.21 12.59 16.47
C MET A 1 10.10 13.64 15.77
N LYS A 2 11.05 14.31 16.44
CA LYS A 2 11.92 15.34 15.80
C LYS A 2 12.89 14.82 14.72
N TYR A 3 13.12 13.51 14.66
CA TYR A 3 14.08 12.88 13.75
C TYR A 3 13.44 12.30 12.48
N THR A 4 12.16 12.56 12.22
CA THR A 4 11.51 12.10 10.99
C THR A 4 11.78 13.04 9.82
N VAL A 5 11.86 12.50 8.61
CA VAL A 5 12.10 13.23 7.35
C VAL A 5 11.21 14.47 7.22
N ASP A 6 9.91 14.35 7.52
CA ASP A 6 8.98 15.50 7.46
C ASP A 6 9.30 16.61 8.44
N PHE A 7 9.70 16.27 9.68
CA PHE A 7 10.05 17.27 10.68
C PHE A 7 11.35 17.98 10.28
N ILE A 8 12.33 17.24 9.77
CA ILE A 8 13.59 17.80 9.27
C ILE A 8 13.33 18.74 8.08
N ARG A 9 12.43 18.36 7.17
CA ARG A 9 12.12 19.13 5.95
C ARG A 9 11.24 20.35 6.20
N THR A 10 10.24 20.24 7.06
CA THR A 10 9.18 21.26 7.21
C THR A 10 9.22 22.00 8.54
N GLY A 11 10.06 21.57 9.49
CA GLY A 11 10.12 22.11 10.85
C GLY A 11 8.89 21.78 11.70
N PHE A 12 7.95 21.00 11.17
CA PHE A 12 6.70 20.66 11.81
C PHE A 12 6.35 19.20 11.57
N LYS A 13 5.62 18.61 12.52
CA LYS A 13 4.97 17.32 12.31
C LYS A 13 3.53 17.43 12.80
N PRO A 14 2.53 17.05 11.99
CA PRO A 14 1.15 17.01 12.44
C PRO A 14 1.02 16.18 13.74
N ASN A 15 0.02 16.51 14.57
CA ASN A 15 -0.25 15.80 15.82
C ASN A 15 0.87 15.92 16.90
N THR A 16 1.51 17.10 17.02
CA THR A 16 2.56 17.36 18.02
C THR A 16 2.29 18.57 18.93
N ARG A 17 1.10 19.19 18.87
CA ARG A 17 0.72 20.37 19.66
C ARG A 17 -0.47 20.06 20.58
N GLY A 18 -0.32 20.28 21.88
CA GLY A 18 -1.40 20.10 22.87
C GLY A 18 -1.70 18.62 23.10
N ASP A 19 -3.00 18.28 23.12
CA ASP A 19 -3.47 16.90 23.18
C ASP A 19 -3.28 16.22 21.83
N PHE A 20 -2.62 15.07 21.82
CA PHE A 20 -2.37 14.28 20.62
C PHE A 20 -2.96 12.89 20.78
N ILE A 21 -3.56 12.37 19.70
CA ILE A 21 -4.06 11.00 19.66
C ILE A 21 -2.90 10.12 19.19
N GLN A 22 -2.44 9.22 20.04
CA GLN A 22 -1.43 8.22 19.70
C GLN A 22 -1.98 6.84 20.03
N ASP A 23 -1.82 5.91 19.10
CA ASP A 23 -2.12 4.50 19.29
C ASP A 23 -1.10 3.64 18.54
N SER A 24 -1.14 2.34 18.77
CA SER A 24 -0.37 1.35 18.03
C SER A 24 -0.84 1.26 16.57
N PHE A 25 0.04 0.82 15.68
CA PHE A 25 -0.41 0.41 14.34
C PHE A 25 -1.23 -0.86 14.46
N THR A 26 -2.41 -0.85 13.87
CA THR A 26 -3.23 -2.05 13.76
C THR A 26 -2.62 -3.05 12.78
N ILE A 27 -2.99 -4.33 12.93
CA ILE A 27 -2.66 -5.39 11.99
C ILE A 27 -3.92 -5.88 11.24
N PRO A 28 -3.78 -6.45 10.03
CA PRO A 28 -4.92 -6.89 9.24
C PRO A 28 -5.88 -7.84 9.97
N GLU A 29 -5.36 -8.71 10.85
CA GLU A 29 -6.14 -9.61 11.69
C GLU A 29 -7.18 -8.86 12.53
N GLU A 30 -6.73 -7.86 13.29
CA GLU A 30 -7.58 -7.08 14.19
C GLU A 30 -8.71 -6.42 13.41
N LEU A 31 -8.39 -5.80 12.27
CA LEU A 31 -9.41 -5.16 11.43
C LEU A 31 -10.40 -6.17 10.86
N LEU A 32 -9.94 -7.34 10.44
CA LEU A 32 -10.79 -8.37 9.84
C LEU A 32 -11.72 -9.01 10.88
N GLU A 33 -11.28 -9.16 12.12
CA GLU A 33 -12.04 -9.78 13.21
C GLU A 33 -12.94 -8.80 13.97
N GLU A 34 -12.46 -7.59 14.29
CA GLU A 34 -13.16 -6.65 15.17
C GLU A 34 -14.22 -5.81 14.45
N LEU A 35 -14.00 -5.51 13.17
CA LEU A 35 -14.96 -4.71 12.41
C LEU A 35 -16.15 -5.58 11.96
N PRO A 36 -17.38 -5.02 11.89
CA PRO A 36 -18.54 -5.74 11.37
C PRO A 36 -18.39 -6.17 9.90
N ASP A 37 -18.95 -7.33 9.55
CA ASP A 37 -18.92 -7.87 8.18
C ASP A 37 -19.58 -7.00 7.12
N SER A 38 -20.47 -6.09 7.53
CA SER A 38 -21.09 -5.11 6.65
C SER A 38 -20.11 -4.04 6.15
N ILE A 39 -18.93 -3.91 6.75
CA ILE A 39 -17.91 -2.95 6.35
C ILE A 39 -16.98 -3.62 5.33
N SER A 40 -17.00 -3.13 4.09
CA SER A 40 -16.13 -3.60 3.02
C SER A 40 -14.75 -2.94 3.09
N PHE A 41 -13.71 -3.65 2.65
CA PHE A 41 -12.34 -3.13 2.64
C PHE A 41 -11.83 -2.86 1.23
N ASN A 42 -11.10 -1.77 1.09
CA ASN A 42 -10.30 -1.45 -0.08
C ASN A 42 -8.83 -1.38 0.36
N ILE A 43 -8.05 -2.41 0.04
CA ILE A 43 -6.71 -2.61 0.60
C ILE A 43 -5.66 -2.31 -0.47
N GLU A 44 -4.81 -1.32 -0.18
CA GLU A 44 -3.64 -1.03 -1.01
C GLU A 44 -2.52 -2.02 -0.67
N ILE A 45 -2.08 -2.80 -1.65
CA ILE A 45 -0.82 -3.55 -1.55
C ILE A 45 0.31 -2.62 -1.93
N LYS A 46 0.88 -1.99 -0.89
CA LYS A 46 1.95 -1.01 -1.01
C LYS A 46 3.31 -1.70 -1.03
N TYR A 47 4.09 -1.42 -2.07
CA TYR A 47 5.45 -1.93 -2.23
C TYR A 47 6.41 -0.76 -2.52
N THR A 48 7.67 -0.88 -2.08
CA THR A 48 8.65 0.21 -2.16
C THR A 48 8.99 0.54 -3.59
N ARG A 49 8.73 1.79 -4.00
CA ARG A 49 9.17 2.33 -5.29
C ARG A 49 10.49 3.07 -5.13
N LEU A 50 11.44 2.84 -6.03
CA LEU A 50 12.81 3.36 -5.91
C LEU A 50 12.83 4.89 -5.83
N HIS A 51 12.06 5.56 -6.70
CA HIS A 51 12.03 7.02 -6.74
C HIS A 51 11.44 7.62 -5.45
N GLU A 52 10.40 7.00 -4.88
CA GLU A 52 9.82 7.44 -3.61
C GLU A 52 10.78 7.21 -2.44
N ALA A 53 11.48 6.08 -2.40
CA ALA A 53 12.47 5.79 -1.37
C ALA A 53 13.64 6.79 -1.38
N ILE A 54 14.14 7.11 -2.58
CA ILE A 54 15.20 8.13 -2.78
C ILE A 54 14.70 9.50 -2.32
N ASP A 55 13.53 9.93 -2.77
CA ASP A 55 12.97 11.24 -2.40
C ASP A 55 12.68 11.33 -0.88
N ALA A 56 12.40 10.20 -0.22
CA ALA A 56 12.23 10.10 1.22
C ALA A 56 13.55 9.94 2.00
N GLY A 57 14.70 9.77 1.33
CA GLY A 57 15.99 9.54 2.00
C GLY A 57 16.05 8.21 2.77
N VAL A 58 15.25 7.22 2.38
CA VAL A 58 15.22 5.89 3.00
C VAL A 58 16.00 4.92 2.12
N ALA A 59 16.77 4.02 2.73
CA ALA A 59 17.51 2.99 2.00
C ALA A 59 16.52 2.15 1.17
N PRO A 60 16.76 1.94 -0.14
CA PRO A 60 15.89 1.15 -0.99
C PRO A 60 16.09 -0.33 -0.67
N VAL A 61 15.43 -0.82 0.37
CA VAL A 61 15.36 -2.24 0.68
C VAL A 61 14.29 -2.85 -0.21
N ALA A 62 14.71 -3.68 -1.17
CA ALA A 62 13.82 -4.43 -2.04
C ALA A 62 13.73 -5.87 -1.55
N ILE A 63 12.50 -6.36 -1.36
CA ILE A 63 12.19 -7.77 -1.18
C ILE A 63 11.78 -8.28 -2.55
N GLU A 64 12.21 -9.48 -2.95
CA GLU A 64 11.76 -10.04 -4.22
C GLU A 64 10.22 -10.03 -4.28
N ILE A 65 9.65 -9.45 -5.35
CA ILE A 65 8.23 -9.06 -5.39
C ILE A 65 7.32 -10.29 -5.29
N ASN A 66 7.70 -11.40 -5.92
CA ASN A 66 6.94 -12.64 -5.86
C ASN A 66 6.81 -13.14 -4.41
N THR A 67 7.93 -13.16 -3.68
CA THR A 67 8.03 -13.52 -2.26
C THR A 67 7.23 -12.56 -1.37
N PHE A 68 7.30 -11.26 -1.64
CA PHE A 68 6.52 -10.26 -0.93
C PHE A 68 5.01 -10.52 -1.07
N ILE A 69 4.54 -10.79 -2.28
CA ILE A 69 3.13 -11.07 -2.53
C ILE A 69 2.69 -12.40 -1.91
N ASP A 70 3.53 -13.44 -1.92
CA ASP A 70 3.21 -14.69 -1.22
C ASP A 70 2.97 -14.44 0.27
N LYS A 71 3.88 -13.70 0.92
CA LYS A 71 3.73 -13.39 2.35
C LYS A 71 2.54 -12.50 2.65
N ALA A 72 2.23 -11.54 1.79
CA ALA A 72 1.06 -10.69 1.95
C ALA A 72 -0.25 -11.49 1.82
N LEU A 73 -0.35 -12.37 0.82
CA LEU A 73 -1.52 -13.22 0.60
C LEU A 73 -1.67 -14.30 1.67
N ASP A 74 -0.57 -14.97 2.07
CA ASP A 74 -0.57 -15.95 3.16
C ASP A 74 -1.14 -15.33 4.44
N LYS A 75 -0.67 -14.12 4.79
CA LYS A 75 -1.16 -13.37 5.95
C LYS A 75 -2.64 -13.07 5.80
N HIS A 76 -3.05 -12.51 4.66
CA HIS A 76 -4.45 -12.14 4.43
C HIS A 76 -5.41 -13.35 4.47
N PHE A 77 -5.03 -14.48 3.88
CA PHE A 77 -5.84 -15.70 3.90
C PHE A 77 -5.83 -16.41 5.25
N SER A 78 -4.80 -16.19 6.08
CA SER A 78 -4.79 -16.68 7.46
C SER A 78 -5.76 -15.93 8.37
N CYS A 79 -6.17 -14.70 8.00
CA CYS A 79 -7.16 -13.92 8.71
C CYS A 79 -8.60 -14.27 8.27
N GLY A 80 -9.48 -14.54 9.23
CA GLY A 80 -10.86 -14.96 8.98
C GLY A 80 -11.82 -13.81 8.68
N ASN A 81 -12.44 -13.80 7.50
CA ASN A 81 -13.90 -13.90 7.27
C ASN A 81 -14.18 -13.78 5.77
N LYS A 82 -14.48 -14.92 5.12
CA LYS A 82 -14.68 -14.99 3.65
C LYS A 82 -15.91 -14.25 3.14
N LYS A 83 -16.78 -13.77 4.03
CA LYS A 83 -18.02 -13.06 3.66
C LYS A 83 -17.81 -11.58 3.39
N ARG A 84 -16.76 -10.97 3.95
CA ARG A 84 -16.49 -9.53 3.77
C ARG A 84 -16.11 -9.26 2.32
N THR A 85 -16.69 -8.20 1.76
CA THR A 85 -16.28 -7.72 0.43
C THR A 85 -14.94 -7.01 0.56
N ILE A 86 -13.96 -7.46 -0.19
CA ILE A 86 -12.60 -6.91 -0.19
C ILE A 86 -12.16 -6.68 -1.64
N ILE A 87 -11.58 -5.52 -1.89
CA ILE A 87 -10.90 -5.17 -3.14
C ILE A 87 -9.43 -4.95 -2.83
N LEU A 88 -8.56 -5.55 -3.64
CA LEU A 88 -7.13 -5.32 -3.57
C LEU A 88 -6.74 -4.33 -4.67
N PHE A 89 -5.90 -3.36 -4.36
CA PHE A 89 -5.40 -2.43 -5.36
C PHE A 89 -3.92 -2.09 -5.17
N SER A 90 -3.27 -1.62 -6.22
CA SER A 90 -1.90 -1.11 -6.15
C SER A 90 -1.64 -0.08 -7.25
N PHE A 91 -0.64 0.78 -7.01
CA PHE A 91 -0.08 1.69 -7.99
C PHE A 91 1.01 1.05 -8.85
N ILE A 92 1.40 -0.19 -8.55
CA ILE A 92 2.47 -0.89 -9.27
C ILE A 92 1.85 -1.99 -10.13
N PRO A 93 1.95 -1.91 -11.47
CA PRO A 93 1.34 -2.89 -12.37
C PRO A 93 1.78 -4.33 -12.10
N ASP A 94 3.06 -4.55 -11.80
CA ASP A 94 3.60 -5.89 -11.55
C ASP A 94 3.01 -6.52 -10.26
N ILE A 95 2.71 -5.69 -9.25
CA ILE A 95 1.99 -6.13 -8.04
C ILE A 95 0.57 -6.57 -8.41
N CYS A 96 -0.16 -5.77 -9.18
CA CYS A 96 -1.52 -6.11 -9.63
C CYS A 96 -1.54 -7.41 -10.45
N LYS A 97 -0.58 -7.60 -11.35
CA LYS A 97 -0.46 -8.85 -12.14
C LYS A 97 -0.23 -10.05 -11.23
N LEU A 98 0.70 -9.95 -10.28
CA LEU A 98 0.98 -11.04 -9.35
C LEU A 98 -0.21 -11.36 -8.45
N LEU A 99 -0.94 -10.34 -7.96
CA LEU A 99 -2.18 -10.54 -7.21
C LEU A 99 -3.23 -11.25 -8.06
N ALA A 100 -3.42 -10.86 -9.32
CA ALA A 100 -4.39 -11.50 -10.20
C ALA A 100 -4.02 -12.96 -10.58
N ILE A 101 -2.73 -13.28 -10.63
CA ILE A 101 -2.23 -14.64 -10.91
C ILE A 101 -2.33 -15.53 -9.67
N LYS A 102 -1.93 -15.02 -8.50
CA LYS A 102 -1.78 -15.81 -7.27
C LYS A 102 -3.06 -15.98 -6.48
N GLN A 103 -4.07 -15.14 -6.71
CA GLN A 103 -5.39 -15.31 -6.12
C GLN A 103 -6.52 -14.95 -7.09
N GLN A 104 -7.69 -15.56 -6.91
CA GLN A 104 -8.90 -15.31 -7.71
C GLN A 104 -10.11 -14.92 -6.84
N MET A 105 -9.91 -14.74 -5.53
CA MET A 105 -10.97 -14.50 -4.57
C MET A 105 -11.44 -13.05 -4.55
N TYR A 106 -10.49 -12.12 -4.67
CA TYR A 106 -10.71 -10.69 -4.56
C TYR A 106 -10.45 -10.00 -5.90
N PRO A 107 -11.32 -9.06 -6.31
CA PRO A 107 -11.03 -8.19 -7.44
C PRO A 107 -9.72 -7.42 -7.23
N VAL A 108 -8.94 -7.30 -8.30
CA VAL A 108 -7.68 -6.54 -8.31
C VAL A 108 -7.85 -5.31 -9.19
N VAL A 109 -7.55 -4.13 -8.63
CA VAL A 109 -7.66 -2.84 -9.32
C VAL A 109 -6.28 -2.21 -9.46
N PHE A 110 -5.88 -1.90 -10.70
CA PHE A 110 -4.72 -1.05 -10.94
C PHE A 110 -5.12 0.42 -10.84
N THR A 111 -4.46 1.15 -9.94
CA THR A 111 -4.66 2.60 -9.77
C THR A 111 -3.43 3.34 -10.30
N THR A 112 -3.60 4.49 -10.95
CA THR A 112 -2.46 5.24 -11.49
C THR A 112 -2.68 6.75 -11.39
N ASN A 113 -1.57 7.48 -11.24
CA ASN A 113 -1.51 8.94 -11.37
C ASN A 113 -1.10 9.38 -12.79
N ALA A 114 -1.10 8.47 -13.77
CA ALA A 114 -0.80 8.77 -15.16
C ALA A 114 -1.60 9.99 -15.66
N GLY A 115 -0.91 10.92 -16.33
CA GLY A 115 -1.53 12.13 -16.87
C GLY A 115 -1.86 13.22 -15.85
N LYS A 116 -1.55 13.04 -14.55
CA LYS A 116 -1.72 14.07 -13.52
C LYS A 116 -0.45 14.94 -13.41
N PRO A 117 -0.50 16.24 -13.76
CA PRO A 117 0.61 17.16 -13.51
C PRO A 117 0.65 17.65 -12.04
N PRO A 118 1.83 17.88 -11.45
CA PRO A 118 3.15 17.48 -11.97
C PRO A 118 3.29 15.95 -11.95
N VAL A 119 4.00 15.39 -12.93
CA VAL A 119 4.24 13.94 -13.00
C VAL A 119 5.14 13.54 -11.84
N THR A 120 4.59 12.81 -10.87
CA THR A 120 5.33 12.33 -9.70
C THR A 120 5.75 10.87 -9.82
N ASP A 121 5.01 10.06 -10.57
CA ASP A 121 5.33 8.65 -10.80
C ASP A 121 6.43 8.53 -11.85
N ARG A 122 7.58 7.99 -11.45
CA ARG A 122 8.76 7.82 -12.33
C ARG A 122 8.90 6.40 -12.87
N GLU A 123 7.96 5.50 -12.59
CA GLU A 123 7.98 4.14 -13.13
C GLU A 123 7.30 4.10 -14.50
N MET A 124 8.06 3.71 -15.54
CA MET A 124 7.55 3.71 -16.92
C MET A 124 6.30 2.83 -17.09
N LYS A 125 6.22 1.70 -16.39
CA LYS A 125 5.04 0.82 -16.43
C LYS A 125 3.79 1.46 -15.82
N ALA A 126 3.94 2.40 -14.87
CA ALA A 126 2.84 3.10 -14.24
C ALA A 126 2.37 4.34 -15.03
N ALA A 127 3.07 4.71 -16.10
CA ALA A 127 2.85 5.94 -16.85
C ALA A 127 1.55 5.97 -17.67
N SER A 128 0.95 4.82 -17.96
CA SER A 128 -0.36 4.70 -18.63
C SER A 128 -0.95 3.29 -18.44
N ILE A 129 -2.23 3.10 -18.77
CA ILE A 129 -2.85 1.77 -18.80
C ILE A 129 -2.18 0.90 -19.87
N GLN A 130 -1.81 1.48 -21.01
CA GLN A 130 -1.14 0.77 -22.11
C GLN A 130 0.25 0.27 -21.71
N SER A 131 0.99 1.07 -20.94
CA SER A 131 2.32 0.71 -20.42
C SER A 131 2.25 -0.31 -19.28
N ALA A 132 1.09 -0.48 -18.65
CA ALA A 132 0.89 -1.38 -17.54
C ALA A 132 0.68 -2.84 -17.97
N VAL A 133 0.33 -3.10 -19.24
CA VAL A 133 0.04 -4.45 -19.78
C VAL A 133 1.32 -5.15 -20.24
#